data_AF-A0A442SHA3-F1
#
_entry.id   AF-A0A442SHA3-F1
#
_cell.length_a   1.000
_cell.length_b   1.000
_cell.length_c   1.000
_cell.angle_alpha   90.00
_cell.angle_beta   90.00
_cell.angle_gamma   90.00
#
_symmetry.space_group_name_H-M   'P 1'
#
loop_
_entity.id
_entity.type
_entity.pdbx_description
1 polymer ?
#
loop_
_entity_poly.entity_id
_entity_poly.type
_entity_poly.pdbx_seq_one_letter_code
_entity_poly.pdbx_strand_id
1 'polypeptide(L)'
;MLQLPSALDDRTLHFVNLNRWTREGKPAQWMLGKFWQIDQNIYDEFLNMLPPIYCVGGFRLCERLTDDIASTFLTVGPRLWCAFTNLTDTRPEKMISHIARETQS
;
A
#
# COMPACT_ATOMS: atom_id res chain seq x y z
N MET A 1 -5.92 -2.81 11.12
CA MET A 1 -5.58 -2.73 9.69
C MET A 1 -6.42 -3.79 8.98
N LEU A 2 -6.66 -3.64 7.67
CA LEU A 2 -7.58 -4.51 6.93
C LEU A 2 -6.95 -4.96 5.61
N GLN A 3 -6.85 -6.27 5.42
CA GLN A 3 -6.41 -6.84 4.15
C GLN A 3 -7.53 -6.76 3.11
N LEU A 4 -7.22 -6.21 1.94
CA LEU A 4 -8.07 -6.25 0.74
C LEU A 4 -7.72 -7.48 -0.11
N PRO A 5 -8.56 -7.84 -1.10
CA PRO A 5 -8.24 -8.94 -2.02
C PRO A 5 -6.84 -8.77 -2.63
N SER A 6 -6.07 -9.86 -2.61
CA SER A 6 -4.73 -9.92 -3.21
C SER A 6 -4.81 -9.56 -4.68
N ALA A 7 -3.92 -8.69 -5.13
CA ALA A 7 -3.77 -8.31 -6.54
C ALA A 7 -2.52 -8.96 -7.17
N LEU A 8 -2.06 -10.08 -6.61
CA LEU A 8 -0.99 -10.89 -7.19
C LEU A 8 -1.39 -11.35 -8.59
N ASP A 9 -0.57 -11.06 -9.60
CA ASP A 9 -0.82 -11.34 -11.01
C ASP A 9 -2.09 -10.66 -11.58
N ASP A 10 -2.65 -9.66 -10.88
CA ASP A 10 -3.85 -8.93 -11.29
C ASP A 10 -3.67 -7.41 -11.16
N ARG A 11 -3.04 -6.83 -12.18
CA ARG A 11 -2.86 -5.38 -12.30
C ARG A 11 -4.18 -4.62 -12.28
N THR A 12 -5.27 -5.17 -12.82
CA THR A 12 -6.57 -4.49 -12.83
C THR A 12 -7.11 -4.35 -11.42
N LEU A 13 -7.05 -5.43 -10.63
CA LEU A 13 -7.44 -5.42 -9.23
C LEU A 13 -6.57 -4.50 -8.38
N HIS A 14 -5.29 -4.34 -8.72
CA HIS A 14 -4.45 -3.34 -8.07
C HIS A 14 -5.03 -1.92 -8.21
N PHE A 15 -5.41 -1.50 -9.43
CA PHE A 15 -6.06 -0.20 -9.64
C PHE A 15 -7.44 -0.10 -8.98
N VAL A 16 -8.20 -1.21 -8.92
CA VAL A 16 -9.46 -1.28 -8.18
C VAL A 16 -9.22 -0.99 -6.70
N ASN A 17 -8.21 -1.61 -6.09
CA ASN A 17 -7.87 -1.42 -4.69
C ASN A 17 -7.34 0.00 -4.42
N LEU A 18 -6.46 0.53 -5.26
CA LEU A 18 -5.95 1.92 -5.14
C LEU A 18 -7.08 2.94 -5.12
N ASN A 19 -8.07 2.79 -6.00
CA ASN A 19 -9.15 3.75 -6.19
C ASN A 19 -10.45 3.38 -5.45
N ARG A 20 -10.38 2.44 -4.50
CA ARG A 20 -11.55 1.86 -3.86
C ARG A 20 -12.41 2.90 -3.14
N TRP A 21 -11.79 3.90 -2.50
CA TRP A 21 -12.50 4.97 -1.81
C TRP A 21 -13.43 5.75 -2.74
N THR A 22 -12.95 6.16 -3.91
CA THR A 22 -13.75 6.88 -4.91
C THR A 22 -14.90 6.01 -5.40
N ARG A 23 -14.63 4.72 -5.65
CA ARG A 23 -15.63 3.76 -6.14
C ARG A 23 -16.73 3.48 -5.13
N GLU A 24 -16.42 3.54 -3.84
CA GLU A 24 -17.36 3.31 -2.74
C GLU A 24 -17.93 4.62 -2.15
N GLY A 25 -17.62 5.79 -2.74
CA GLY A 25 -18.10 7.08 -2.25
C GLY A 25 -17.60 7.40 -0.83
N LYS A 26 -16.40 6.96 -0.48
CA LYS A 26 -15.76 7.18 0.83
C LYS A 26 -14.67 8.25 0.73
N PRO A 27 -14.35 8.98 1.81
CA PRO A 27 -13.18 9.86 1.83
C PRO A 27 -11.87 9.05 1.72
N ALA A 28 -10.80 9.65 1.18
CA ALA A 28 -9.50 8.98 1.01
C ALA A 28 -8.93 8.42 2.33
N GLN A 29 -9.20 9.10 3.45
CA GLN A 29 -8.83 8.69 4.81
C GLN A 29 -9.38 7.32 5.19
N TRP A 30 -10.51 6.92 4.59
CA TRP A 30 -11.05 5.57 4.77
C TRP A 30 -10.08 4.49 4.28
N MET A 31 -9.16 4.79 3.36
CA MET A 31 -8.15 3.83 2.92
C MET A 31 -7.08 3.53 3.94
N LEU A 32 -6.89 4.41 4.93
CA LEU A 32 -5.81 4.30 5.90
C LEU A 32 -5.82 2.93 6.60
N GLY A 33 -4.66 2.26 6.62
CA GLY A 33 -4.52 0.95 7.25
C GLY A 33 -5.05 -0.21 6.42
N LYS A 34 -5.54 0.03 5.19
CA LYS A 34 -5.84 -1.03 4.22
C LYS A 34 -4.58 -1.42 3.44
N PHE A 35 -4.43 -2.70 3.18
CA PHE A 35 -3.26 -3.25 2.48
C PHE A 35 -3.63 -4.49 1.66
N TRP A 36 -2.84 -4.82 0.64
CA TRP A 36 -3.03 -6.00 -0.19
C TRP A 36 -1.70 -6.46 -0.77
N GLN A 37 -1.60 -7.75 -1.07
CA GLN A 37 -0.44 -8.32 -1.73
C GLN A 37 -0.44 -7.92 -3.22
N ILE A 38 0.76 -7.69 -3.75
CA ILE A 38 1.04 -7.38 -5.16
C ILE A 38 2.19 -8.26 -5.67
N ASP A 39 2.40 -8.26 -6.98
CA ASP A 39 3.56 -8.90 -7.61
C ASP A 39 4.72 -7.92 -7.86
N GLN A 40 5.84 -8.47 -8.36
CA GLN A 40 7.04 -7.71 -8.69
C GLN A 40 6.81 -6.73 -9.83
N ASN A 41 6.01 -7.08 -10.84
CA ASN A 41 5.76 -6.23 -12.00
C ASN A 41 5.04 -4.95 -11.58
N ILE A 42 4.04 -5.06 -10.71
CA ILE A 42 3.33 -3.92 -10.13
C ILE A 42 4.31 -3.08 -9.29
N TYR A 43 5.10 -3.71 -8.42
CA TYR A 43 6.06 -2.98 -7.59
C TYR A 43 7.05 -2.16 -8.43
N ASP A 44 7.62 -2.77 -9.46
CA ASP A 44 8.60 -2.13 -10.34
C ASP A 44 7.97 -1.05 -11.22
N GLU A 45 6.74 -1.26 -11.71
CA GLU A 45 6.01 -0.25 -12.47
C GLU A 45 5.93 1.06 -11.68
N PHE A 46 5.47 0.99 -10.42
CA PHE A 46 5.28 2.17 -9.59
C PHE A 46 6.60 2.75 -9.06
N LEU A 47 7.62 1.92 -8.85
CA LEU A 47 8.95 2.39 -8.49
C LEU A 47 9.59 3.24 -9.60
N ASN A 48 9.28 2.92 -10.87
CA ASN A 48 9.84 3.60 -12.04
C ASN A 48 8.94 4.73 -12.59
N MET A 49 7.70 4.88 -12.09
CA MET A 49 6.75 5.85 -12.61
C MET A 49 7.01 7.29 -12.13
N LEU A 50 7.36 7.47 -10.86
CA LEU A 50 7.65 8.78 -10.24
C LEU A 50 8.80 8.63 -9.25
N PRO A 51 9.55 9.71 -8.94
CA PRO A 51 10.59 9.68 -7.92
C PRO A 51 10.02 9.16 -6.59
N PRO A 52 10.51 8.01 -6.09
CA PRO A 52 10.00 7.41 -4.86
C PRO A 52 10.45 8.20 -3.63
N ILE A 53 9.58 8.32 -2.64
CA ILE A 53 9.98 8.72 -1.28
C ILE A 53 10.25 7.46 -0.49
N TYR A 54 11.53 7.13 -0.27
CA TYR A 54 11.91 5.94 0.46
C TYR A 54 11.48 6.00 1.92
N CYS A 55 11.03 4.85 2.43
CA CYS A 55 10.68 4.65 3.83
C CYS A 55 11.14 3.27 4.30
N VAL A 56 10.96 2.97 5.59
CA VAL A 56 11.27 1.63 6.12
C VAL A 56 10.52 0.57 5.31
N GLY A 57 11.26 -0.38 4.77
CA GLY A 57 10.76 -1.53 4.02
C GLY A 57 10.16 -1.22 2.64
N GLY A 58 10.39 -0.03 2.06
CA GLY A 58 9.97 0.24 0.68
C GLY A 58 9.89 1.72 0.34
N PHE A 59 8.83 2.14 -0.36
CA PHE A 59 8.68 3.52 -0.82
C PHE A 59 7.24 3.99 -0.87
N ARG A 60 7.07 5.31 -0.94
CA ARG A 60 5.79 6.00 -1.15
C ARG A 60 5.79 6.70 -2.50
N LEU A 61 4.63 6.72 -3.13
CA LEU A 61 4.41 7.61 -4.27
C LEU A 61 4.28 9.05 -3.79
N CYS A 62 4.79 10.00 -4.58
CA CYS A 62 4.72 11.45 -4.34
C CYS A 62 3.28 12.03 -4.45
N GLU A 63 2.24 11.22 -4.42
CA GLU A 63 0.87 11.71 -4.29
C GLU A 63 0.54 11.89 -2.81
N ARG A 64 0.97 13.03 -2.24
CA ARG A 64 0.38 13.47 -0.96
C ARG A 64 -1.06 13.85 -1.23
N LEU A 65 -1.98 12.96 -0.90
CA LEU A 65 -3.39 13.31 -0.75
C LEU A 65 -3.54 14.17 0.52
N THR A 66 -4.62 14.95 0.60
CA THR A 66 -5.04 15.66 1.83
C THR A 66 -4.90 14.74 3.06
N ASP A 67 -4.31 15.26 4.14
CA ASP A 67 -4.00 14.58 5.42
C ASP A 67 -2.79 13.63 5.46
N ASP A 68 -1.76 13.83 4.61
CA ASP A 68 -0.48 13.08 4.65
C ASP A 68 -0.63 11.55 4.49
N ILE A 69 -1.67 11.12 3.78
CA ILE A 69 -1.90 9.71 3.45
C ILE A 69 -1.28 9.41 2.09
N ALA A 70 -0.55 8.31 1.99
CA ALA A 70 0.12 7.88 0.77
C ALA A 70 -0.02 6.38 0.52
N SER A 71 -0.17 6.02 -0.75
CA SER A 71 0.08 4.66 -1.22
C SER A 71 1.55 4.32 -1.02
N THR A 72 1.79 3.21 -0.33
CA THR A 72 3.09 2.78 0.16
C THR A 72 3.32 1.35 -0.29
N PHE A 73 4.40 1.14 -1.03
CA PHE A 73 4.83 -0.14 -1.56
C PHE A 73 5.89 -0.70 -0.63
N LEU A 74 5.66 -1.91 -0.13
CA LEU A 74 6.39 -2.49 0.99
C LEU A 74 6.86 -3.91 0.65
N THR A 75 8.06 -4.24 1.11
CA THR A 75 8.61 -5.59 1.11
C THR A 75 8.53 -6.15 2.53
N VAL A 76 7.81 -7.26 2.70
CA VAL A 76 7.64 -7.95 4.00
C VAL A 76 7.98 -9.42 3.81
N GLY A 77 9.14 -9.85 4.34
CA GLY A 77 9.70 -11.16 4.02
C GLY A 77 9.97 -11.28 2.51
N PRO A 78 9.60 -12.39 1.85
CA PRO A 78 9.76 -12.55 0.39
C PRO A 78 8.59 -11.96 -0.41
N ARG A 79 7.61 -11.30 0.23
CA ARG A 79 6.37 -10.85 -0.41
C ARG A 79 6.32 -9.34 -0.54
N LEU A 80 5.62 -8.87 -1.57
CA LEU A 80 5.40 -7.46 -1.88
C LEU A 80 3.96 -7.06 -1.58
N TRP A 81 3.81 -5.85 -1.06
CA TRP A 81 2.54 -5.34 -0.56
C TRP A 81 2.36 -3.90 -0.98
N CYS A 82 1.11 -3.49 -1.18
CA CYS A 82 0.72 -2.10 -1.25
C CYS A 82 -0.20 -1.77 -0.08
N ALA A 83 -0.03 -0.61 0.53
CA ALA A 83 -0.80 -0.17 1.68
C ALA A 83 -1.00 1.34 1.69
N PHE A 84 -2.10 1.81 2.28
CA PHE A 84 -2.26 3.23 2.59
C PHE A 84 -1.74 3.51 4.00
N THR A 85 -0.66 4.31 4.08
CA THR A 85 0.01 4.67 5.33
C THR A 85 0.05 6.19 5.49
N ASN A 86 0.33 6.68 6.71
CA ASN A 86 0.58 8.09 6.99
C ASN A 86 1.83 8.28 7.85
N LEU A 87 2.15 9.52 8.22
CA LEU A 87 3.35 9.82 9.03
C LEU A 87 3.12 9.69 10.54
N THR A 88 1.88 9.57 11.00
CA THR A 88 1.51 9.67 12.42
C THR A 88 1.13 8.32 13.01
N ASP A 89 -0.07 7.84 12.70
CA ASP A 89 -0.67 6.70 13.37
C ASP A 89 -0.41 5.38 12.63
N THR A 90 -0.67 5.34 11.32
CA THR A 90 -0.49 4.16 10.47
C THR A 90 0.83 4.28 9.71
N ARG A 91 1.96 4.29 10.43
CA ARG A 91 3.30 4.43 9.84
C ARG A 91 3.74 3.16 9.10
N PRO A 92 4.64 3.24 8.11
CA PRO A 92 5.10 2.08 7.32
C PRO A 92 5.64 0.93 8.17
N GLU A 93 6.40 1.20 9.22
CA GLU A 93 6.97 0.19 10.11
C GLU A 93 5.91 -0.54 10.96
N LYS A 94 4.82 0.16 11.35
CA LYS A 94 3.68 -0.47 12.03
C LYS A 94 2.94 -1.39 11.05
N MET A 95 2.79 -0.95 9.79
CA MET A 95 2.19 -1.75 8.73
C MET A 95 3.00 -3.01 8.43
N ILE A 96 4.33 -2.90 8.25
CA ILE A 96 5.23 -4.04 8.06
C ILE A 96 5.11 -5.02 9.23
N SER A 97 5.19 -4.53 10.47
CA SER A 97 5.10 -5.37 11.67
C SER A 97 3.76 -6.09 11.77
N HIS A 98 2.67 -5.45 11.33
CA HIS A 98 1.35 -6.06 11.30
C HIS A 98 1.26 -7.16 10.23
N ILE A 99 1.64 -6.85 8.97
CA ILE A 99 1.63 -7.82 7.86
C ILE A 99 2.51 -9.04 8.18
N ALA A 100 3.69 -8.82 8.76
CA ALA A 100 4.60 -9.90 9.15
C ALA A 100 3.92 -10.87 10.14
N ARG A 101 3.15 -10.37 11.10
CA ARG A 101 2.42 -11.23 12.04
C ARG A 101 1.28 -12.00 11.37
N GLU A 102 0.53 -11.36 10.49
CA GLU A 102 -0.63 -12.00 9.83
C GLU A 102 -0.25 -13.05 8.78
N THR A 103 0.97 -12.95 8.22
CA THR A 103 1.42 -13.81 7.11
C THR A 103 2.41 -14.90 7.51
N GLN A 104 2.80 -14.94 8.79
CA GLN A 104 3.60 -16.00 9.40
C GLN A 104 2.79 -17.21 9.87
N SER A 105 1.47 -17.24 9.60
CA SER A 105 0.57 -18.37 9.90
C SER A 105 0.42 -19.32 8.71
#